data_AF-A0A9E2BLH3-F1
#
_entry.id   AF-A0A9E2BLH3-F1
#
_cell.length_a   1.000
_cell.length_b   1.000
_cell.length_c   1.000
_cell.angle_alpha   90.00
_cell.angle_beta   90.00
_cell.angle_gamma   90.00
#
_symmetry.space_group_name_H-M   'P 1'
#
loop_
_entity.id
_entity.type
_entity.pdbx_description
1 polymer ?
#
loop_
_entity_poly.entity_id
_entity_poly.type
_entity_poly.pdbx_seq_one_letter_code
_entity_poly.pdbx_strand_id
1 'polypeptide(L)'
;MKRLLAFALLMLLLVAGCQSSLRELPQRLSQKGDLTPWAPEELLSFEKAAEDLTDAALLDDWASAEEYTRRLQVAWPRVKDEMISRQVAEGSILRVERLLEKAEEGVQMKDALDTAAAANGLNLYAGHFLSLYEMSIPAAIPMLDGAVRSIVVAARKGDWEGAEAALGALDGAWIQFHPAAWVKKPKAAGQVDAHLDEMEAAIRAKDQGQVDQVAKKLLQDLQSLRQELTR
;
A
#
# COMPACT_ATOMS: atom_id res chain seq x y z
N MET A 1 -28.42 31.46 41.57
CA MET A 1 -28.55 31.15 40.12
C MET A 1 -27.83 32.16 39.23
N LYS A 2 -26.52 32.44 39.47
CA LYS A 2 -25.68 33.30 38.60
C LYS A 2 -24.23 32.80 38.48
N ARG A 3 -23.96 31.55 38.89
CA ARG A 3 -22.60 30.95 38.88
C ARG A 3 -22.48 29.65 38.08
N LEU A 4 -23.55 29.24 37.38
CA LEU A 4 -23.58 28.04 36.53
C LEU A 4 -23.45 28.34 35.03
N LEU A 5 -23.37 29.61 34.62
CA LEU A 5 -23.24 30.00 33.20
C LEU A 5 -21.79 30.29 32.74
N ALA A 6 -20.81 30.29 33.65
CA ALA A 6 -19.42 30.63 33.29
C ALA A 6 -18.58 29.42 32.83
N PHE A 7 -19.06 28.19 33.03
CA PHE A 7 -18.32 26.97 32.65
C PHE A 7 -18.72 26.40 31.28
N ALA A 8 -19.84 26.86 30.69
CA ALA A 8 -20.29 26.40 29.38
C ALA A 8 -19.69 27.17 28.19
N LEU A 9 -18.98 28.29 28.43
CA LEU A 9 -18.38 29.12 27.38
C LEU A 9 -16.87 28.91 27.20
N LEU A 10 -16.22 28.10 28.06
CA LEU A 10 -14.78 27.83 28.01
C LEU A 10 -14.43 26.43 27.45
N MET A 11 -15.44 25.67 27.01
CA MET A 11 -15.30 24.36 26.35
C MET A 11 -15.55 24.45 24.82
N LEU A 12 -15.49 25.65 24.24
CA LEU A 12 -15.68 25.88 22.80
C LEU A 12 -14.44 26.42 22.07
N LEU A 13 -13.26 26.45 22.73
CA LEU A 13 -12.05 27.09 22.21
C LEU A 13 -10.78 26.20 22.23
N LEU A 14 -10.94 24.86 22.23
CA LEU A 14 -9.82 23.92 22.22
C LEU A 14 -9.98 22.77 21.21
N VAL A 15 -10.60 23.02 20.05
CA VAL A 15 -10.61 22.09 18.89
C VAL A 15 -10.07 22.79 17.63
N ALA A 16 -9.07 23.66 17.80
CA ALA A 16 -8.37 24.30 16.70
C ALA A 16 -6.86 24.15 16.93
N GLY A 17 -6.30 23.01 16.56
CA GLY A 17 -4.85 22.84 16.65
C GLY A 17 -4.36 21.40 16.69
N CYS A 18 -4.81 20.54 15.76
CA CYS A 18 -4.06 19.36 15.31
C CYS A 18 -4.71 18.78 14.03
N GLN A 19 -4.81 19.60 12.98
CA GLN A 19 -5.01 19.13 11.62
C GLN A 19 -3.79 19.57 10.81
N SER A 20 -2.63 18.95 11.07
CA SER A 20 -1.43 19.15 10.26
C SER A 20 -1.15 17.89 9.45
N SER A 21 -1.52 18.02 8.17
CA SER A 21 -1.01 17.30 6.99
C SER A 21 -1.38 15.83 6.80
N LEU A 22 -2.67 15.54 6.61
CA LEU A 22 -3.02 14.79 5.40
C LEU A 22 -2.85 15.77 4.23
N ARG A 23 -1.62 15.83 3.73
CA ARG A 23 -1.25 16.61 2.55
C ARG A 23 -2.19 16.20 1.44
N GLU A 24 -2.93 17.17 0.90
CA GLU A 24 -3.64 17.02 -0.35
C GLU A 24 -2.70 16.33 -1.35
N LEU A 25 -3.11 15.17 -1.85
CA LEU A 25 -2.48 14.57 -3.02
C LEU A 25 -2.48 15.68 -4.10
N PRO A 26 -1.33 16.00 -4.71
CA PRO A 26 -1.26 17.10 -5.66
C PRO A 26 -2.30 16.89 -6.77
N GLN A 27 -3.35 17.70 -6.74
CA GLN A 27 -4.29 17.78 -7.83
C GLN A 27 -3.56 18.41 -9.02
N ARG A 28 -3.56 17.67 -10.14
CA ARG A 28 -3.04 18.00 -11.48
C ARG A 28 -1.56 17.68 -11.75
N LEU A 29 -1.36 16.50 -12.32
CA LEU A 29 -0.65 16.38 -13.60
C LEU A 29 -1.65 15.90 -14.67
N SER A 30 -2.61 16.76 -15.02
CA SER A 30 -3.24 16.68 -16.35
C SER A 30 -2.46 17.61 -17.27
N GLN A 31 -1.21 17.24 -17.56
CA GLN A 31 -0.54 17.68 -18.75
C GLN A 31 -0.65 16.54 -19.74
N LYS A 32 -1.36 16.81 -20.83
CA LYS A 32 -1.46 16.00 -22.02
C LYS A 32 -0.11 16.05 -22.75
N GLY A 33 0.94 15.55 -22.09
CA GLY A 33 2.29 15.38 -22.61
C GLY A 33 2.42 14.00 -23.22
N ASP A 34 3.27 13.87 -24.23
CA ASP A 34 3.55 12.64 -24.96
C ASP A 34 3.48 11.38 -24.09
N LEU A 35 2.68 10.40 -24.54
CA LEU A 35 2.49 9.09 -23.91
C LEU A 35 3.86 8.55 -23.48
N THR A 36 4.20 8.63 -22.19
CA THR A 36 5.48 8.07 -21.73
C THR A 36 5.42 6.56 -21.89
N PRO A 37 6.49 5.93 -22.41
CA PRO A 37 6.50 4.51 -22.71
C PRO A 37 6.30 3.70 -21.41
N TRP A 38 5.81 2.47 -21.59
CA TRP A 38 5.73 1.38 -20.62
C TRP A 38 6.70 1.52 -19.44
N ALA A 39 6.22 1.26 -18.22
CA ALA A 39 7.05 1.34 -17.02
C ALA A 39 8.38 0.58 -17.19
N PRO A 40 9.53 1.17 -16.80
CA PRO A 40 10.83 0.53 -16.91
C PRO A 40 10.84 -0.83 -16.23
N GLU A 41 11.53 -1.78 -16.85
CA GLU A 41 11.66 -3.14 -16.32
C GLU A 41 12.23 -3.15 -14.90
N GLU A 42 13.13 -2.21 -14.58
CA GLU A 42 13.68 -2.04 -13.25
C GLU A 42 12.63 -1.66 -12.21
N LEU A 43 11.65 -0.81 -12.54
CA LEU A 43 10.58 -0.44 -11.60
C LEU A 43 9.61 -1.60 -11.37
N LEU A 44 9.27 -2.34 -12.44
CA LEU A 44 8.46 -3.56 -12.32
C LEU A 44 9.17 -4.65 -11.51
N SER A 45 10.47 -4.81 -11.73
CA SER A 45 11.30 -5.75 -10.97
C SER A 45 11.43 -5.35 -9.50
N PHE A 46 11.53 -4.04 -9.23
CA PHE A 46 11.56 -3.49 -7.87
C PHE A 46 10.24 -3.70 -7.14
N GLU A 47 9.10 -3.40 -7.77
CA GLU A 47 7.75 -3.68 -7.24
C GLU A 47 7.62 -5.16 -6.87
N LYS A 48 7.91 -6.05 -7.81
CA LYS A 48 7.82 -7.49 -7.59
C LYS A 48 8.73 -7.99 -6.48
N ALA A 49 9.97 -7.49 -6.39
CA ALA A 49 10.90 -7.90 -5.33
C ALA A 49 10.45 -7.40 -3.94
N ALA A 50 9.79 -6.23 -3.86
CA ALA A 50 9.24 -5.72 -2.61
C ALA A 50 8.04 -6.54 -2.14
N GLU A 51 7.16 -6.91 -3.07
CA GLU A 51 6.06 -7.84 -2.82
C GLU A 51 6.60 -9.20 -2.31
N ASP A 52 7.54 -9.79 -3.05
CA ASP A 52 8.13 -11.09 -2.73
C ASP A 52 8.85 -11.11 -1.38
N LEU A 53 9.57 -10.02 -1.04
CA LEU A 53 10.20 -9.88 0.27
C LEU A 53 9.17 -9.86 1.41
N THR A 54 8.02 -9.21 1.20
CA THR A 54 6.95 -9.19 2.19
C THR A 54 6.44 -10.60 2.45
N ASP A 55 6.15 -11.35 1.39
CA ASP A 55 5.61 -12.71 1.49
C ASP A 55 6.64 -13.67 2.09
N ALA A 56 7.92 -13.58 1.69
CA ALA A 56 9.00 -14.39 2.24
C ALA A 56 9.19 -14.16 3.75
N ALA A 57 9.17 -12.90 4.20
CA ALA A 57 9.28 -12.57 5.61
C ALA A 57 8.11 -13.12 6.43
N LEU A 58 6.87 -13.02 5.92
CA LEU A 58 5.67 -13.54 6.58
C LEU A 58 5.61 -15.08 6.64
N LEU A 59 6.45 -15.76 5.86
CA LEU A 59 6.61 -17.22 5.80
C LEU A 59 7.89 -17.72 6.49
N ASP A 60 8.66 -16.82 7.13
CA ASP A 60 9.97 -17.12 7.71
C ASP A 60 11.00 -17.72 6.72
N ASP A 61 10.83 -17.43 5.42
CA ASP A 61 11.75 -17.87 4.36
C ASP A 61 12.91 -16.86 4.19
N TRP A 62 13.81 -16.88 5.18
CA TRP A 62 14.93 -15.94 5.26
C TRP A 62 15.91 -16.02 4.10
N ALA A 63 16.08 -17.20 3.48
CA ALA A 63 16.96 -17.35 2.32
C ALA A 63 16.39 -16.59 1.12
N SER A 64 15.08 -16.71 0.88
CA SER A 64 14.39 -15.92 -0.14
C SER A 64 14.37 -14.44 0.22
N ALA A 65 14.14 -14.08 1.48
CA ALA A 65 14.15 -12.68 1.94
C ALA A 65 15.51 -11.99 1.71
N GLU A 66 16.64 -12.67 1.97
CA GLU A 66 17.98 -12.18 1.68
C GLU A 66 18.20 -11.96 0.17
N GLU A 67 17.72 -12.88 -0.67
CA GLU A 67 17.77 -12.74 -2.13
C GLU A 67 16.95 -11.55 -2.62
N TYR A 68 15.70 -11.40 -2.16
CA TYR A 68 14.84 -10.29 -2.57
C TYR A 68 15.37 -8.93 -2.09
N THR A 69 15.95 -8.87 -0.89
CA THR A 69 16.63 -7.66 -0.40
C THR A 69 17.79 -7.25 -1.30
N ARG A 70 18.63 -8.21 -1.73
CA ARG A 70 19.72 -7.92 -2.68
C ARG A 70 19.19 -7.43 -4.03
N ARG A 71 18.11 -8.03 -4.55
CA ARG A 71 17.47 -7.59 -5.80
C ARG A 71 16.96 -6.16 -5.70
N LEU A 72 16.35 -5.79 -4.57
CA LEU A 72 15.91 -4.42 -4.30
C LEU A 72 17.08 -3.43 -4.26
N GLN A 73 18.16 -3.77 -3.55
CA GLN A 73 19.37 -2.93 -3.47
C GLN A 73 20.02 -2.72 -4.85
N VAL A 74 20.03 -3.74 -5.71
CA VAL A 74 20.57 -3.64 -7.08
C VAL A 74 19.67 -2.80 -8.00
N ALA A 75 18.35 -2.95 -7.89
CA ALA A 75 17.40 -2.22 -8.73
C ALA A 75 17.25 -0.74 -8.32
N TRP A 76 17.34 -0.44 -7.02
CA TRP A 76 17.01 0.88 -6.49
C TRP A 76 17.77 2.05 -7.12
N PRO A 77 19.11 2.02 -7.35
CA PRO A 77 19.81 3.15 -7.96
C PRO A 77 19.21 3.57 -9.31
N ARG A 78 18.80 2.60 -10.13
CA ARG A 78 18.20 2.86 -11.45
C ARG A 78 16.78 3.43 -11.33
N VAL A 79 15.98 2.86 -10.43
CA VAL A 79 14.63 3.37 -10.13
C VAL A 79 14.73 4.79 -9.58
N LYS A 80 15.67 5.06 -8.67
CA LYS A 80 15.92 6.38 -8.08
C LYS A 80 16.25 7.42 -9.14
N ASP A 81 17.20 7.13 -10.03
CA ASP A 81 17.60 8.06 -11.10
C ASP A 81 16.40 8.39 -12.02
N GLU A 82 15.60 7.39 -12.36
CA GLU A 82 14.37 7.59 -13.13
C GLU A 82 13.31 8.40 -12.36
N MET A 83 13.13 8.16 -11.06
CA MET A 83 12.18 8.94 -10.27
C MET A 83 12.63 10.40 -10.11
N ILE A 84 13.94 10.65 -10.01
CA ILE A 84 14.52 12.00 -10.03
C ILE A 84 14.27 12.67 -11.38
N SER A 85 14.47 11.95 -12.50
CA SER A 85 14.23 12.47 -13.86
C SER A 85 12.75 12.89 -14.05
N ARG A 86 11.83 12.17 -13.39
CA ARG A 86 10.39 12.45 -13.34
C ARG A 86 9.97 13.46 -12.29
N GLN A 87 10.92 14.13 -11.63
CA GLN A 87 10.67 15.15 -10.62
C GLN A 87 9.85 14.64 -9.42
N VAL A 88 9.98 13.36 -9.08
CA VAL A 88 9.43 12.83 -7.83
C VAL A 88 10.06 13.57 -6.66
N ALA A 89 9.23 13.98 -5.71
CA ALA A 89 9.69 14.74 -4.55
C ALA A 89 10.79 13.98 -3.78
N GLU A 90 11.89 14.68 -3.46
CA GLU A 90 13.05 14.14 -2.72
C GLU A 90 12.63 13.42 -1.43
N GLY A 91 11.64 13.94 -0.71
CA GLY A 91 11.12 13.30 0.50
C GLY A 91 10.57 11.89 0.28
N SER A 92 10.06 11.57 -0.91
CA SER A 92 9.63 10.21 -1.27
C SER A 92 10.81 9.31 -1.58
N ILE A 93 11.84 9.80 -2.27
CA ILE A 93 13.10 9.07 -2.52
C ILE A 93 13.75 8.68 -1.19
N LEU A 94 13.91 9.64 -0.28
CA LEU A 94 14.48 9.39 1.05
C LEU A 94 13.63 8.43 1.90
N ARG A 95 12.31 8.38 1.68
CA ARG A 95 11.44 7.41 2.36
C ARG A 95 11.70 5.99 1.86
N VAL A 96 11.88 5.80 0.55
CA VAL A 96 12.22 4.49 -0.01
C VAL A 96 13.59 4.02 0.49
N GLU A 97 14.60 4.88 0.55
CA GLU A 97 15.92 4.53 1.08
C GLU A 97 15.87 4.06 2.54
N ARG A 98 15.12 4.78 3.40
CA ARG A 98 14.93 4.34 4.79
C ARG A 98 14.15 3.04 4.91
N LEU A 99 13.21 2.77 4.01
CA LEU A 99 12.48 1.50 4.00
C LEU A 99 13.38 0.34 3.54
N LEU A 100 14.29 0.57 2.59
CA LEU A 100 15.29 -0.40 2.17
C LEU A 100 16.25 -0.75 3.32
N GLU A 101 16.77 0.27 4.01
CA GLU A 101 17.61 0.10 5.20
C GLU A 101 16.89 -0.71 6.29
N LYS A 102 15.64 -0.36 6.62
CA LYS A 102 14.82 -1.10 7.58
C LYS A 102 14.54 -2.54 7.15
N ALA A 103 14.29 -2.78 5.87
CA ALA A 103 14.06 -4.13 5.36
C ALA A 103 15.32 -4.98 5.49
N GLU A 104 16.49 -4.42 5.17
CA GLU A 104 17.79 -5.08 5.36
C GLU A 104 18.08 -5.40 6.83
N GLU A 105 17.90 -4.42 7.73
CA GLU A 105 18.03 -4.62 9.17
C GLU A 105 17.08 -5.72 9.68
N GLY A 106 15.82 -5.69 9.25
CA GLY A 106 14.81 -6.68 9.58
C GLY A 106 15.21 -8.09 9.14
N VAL A 107 15.73 -8.25 7.92
CA VAL A 107 16.22 -9.55 7.41
C VAL A 107 17.42 -10.04 8.23
N GLN A 108 18.37 -9.16 8.57
CA GLN A 108 19.52 -9.53 9.40
C GLN A 108 19.11 -9.98 10.81
N MET A 109 18.12 -9.31 11.40
CA MET A 109 17.56 -9.63 12.72
C MET A 109 16.55 -10.78 12.69
N LYS A 110 16.13 -11.21 11.49
CA LYS A 110 15.03 -12.17 11.28
C LYS A 110 13.72 -11.73 11.94
N ASP A 111 13.43 -10.43 11.86
CA ASP A 111 12.17 -9.87 12.35
C ASP A 111 11.12 -9.91 11.22
N ALA A 112 10.21 -10.89 11.28
CA ALA A 112 9.23 -11.13 10.22
C ALA A 112 8.31 -9.93 10.00
N LEU A 113 7.81 -9.32 11.07
CA LEU A 113 6.77 -8.30 10.97
C LEU A 113 7.35 -6.92 10.64
N ASP A 114 8.57 -6.60 11.08
CA ASP A 114 9.23 -5.35 10.67
C ASP A 114 9.79 -5.43 9.26
N THR A 115 10.34 -6.59 8.85
CA THR A 115 10.75 -6.82 7.46
C THR A 115 9.54 -6.71 6.52
N ALA A 116 8.44 -7.40 6.84
CA ALA A 116 7.22 -7.34 6.03
C ALA A 116 6.62 -5.92 5.97
N ALA A 117 6.62 -5.19 7.09
CA ALA A 117 6.16 -3.80 7.10
C ALA A 117 7.01 -2.90 6.19
N ALA A 118 8.34 -3.01 6.27
CA ALA A 118 9.27 -2.21 5.48
C ALA A 118 9.15 -2.55 3.98
N ALA A 119 9.16 -3.85 3.64
CA ALA A 119 9.01 -4.35 2.29
C ALA A 119 7.67 -3.96 1.66
N ASN A 120 6.57 -4.06 2.41
CA ASN A 120 5.28 -3.63 1.91
C ASN A 120 5.21 -2.11 1.69
N GLY A 121 5.91 -1.33 2.54
CA GLY A 121 6.12 0.10 2.30
C GLY A 121 6.81 0.37 0.97
N LEU A 122 7.86 -0.40 0.62
CA LEU A 122 8.53 -0.29 -0.68
C LEU A 122 7.56 -0.61 -1.83
N ASN A 123 6.74 -1.65 -1.70
CA ASN A 123 5.74 -2.03 -2.69
C ASN A 123 4.71 -0.90 -2.94
N LEU A 124 4.22 -0.27 -1.87
CA LEU A 124 3.30 0.87 -1.99
C LEU A 124 3.93 2.07 -2.72
N TYR A 125 5.20 2.40 -2.43
CA TYR A 125 5.93 3.42 -3.18
C TYR A 125 6.13 3.05 -4.65
N ALA A 126 6.43 1.78 -4.94
CA ALA A 126 6.53 1.29 -6.30
C ALA A 126 5.19 1.45 -7.05
N GLY A 127 4.06 1.12 -6.43
CA GLY A 127 2.72 1.40 -6.96
C GLY A 127 2.49 2.88 -7.29
N HIS A 128 2.90 3.78 -6.38
CA HIS A 128 2.84 5.22 -6.63
C HIS A 128 3.73 5.65 -7.81
N PHE A 129 4.93 5.09 -7.93
CA PHE A 129 5.83 5.38 -9.06
C PHE A 129 5.27 4.86 -10.38
N LEU A 130 4.65 3.67 -10.38
CA LEU A 130 3.98 3.10 -11.54
C LEU A 130 2.82 3.98 -12.03
N SER A 131 2.17 4.75 -11.14
CA SER A 131 1.13 5.70 -11.52
C SER A 131 1.61 6.86 -12.39
N LEU A 132 2.93 7.08 -12.49
CA LEU A 132 3.55 8.06 -13.38
C LEU A 132 3.67 7.60 -14.84
N TYR A 133 3.23 6.37 -15.12
CA TYR A 133 3.32 5.74 -16.44
C TYR A 133 1.94 5.36 -16.95
N GLU A 134 1.81 5.33 -18.27
CA GLU A 134 0.64 4.77 -18.92
C GLU A 134 0.79 3.26 -19.00
N MET A 135 0.17 2.55 -18.05
CA MET A 135 0.23 1.11 -17.99
C MET A 135 -1.06 0.47 -18.50
N SER A 136 -0.93 -0.69 -19.17
CA SER A 136 -2.10 -1.52 -19.51
C SER A 136 -2.77 -2.07 -18.27
N ILE A 137 -1.98 -2.35 -17.23
CA ILE A 137 -2.42 -2.72 -15.90
C ILE A 137 -2.59 -1.44 -15.08
N PRO A 138 -3.75 -1.19 -14.47
CA PRO A 138 -3.92 -0.05 -13.59
C PRO A 138 -2.92 -0.10 -12.43
N ALA A 139 -2.15 0.97 -12.22
CA ALA A 139 -1.25 1.13 -11.07
C ALA A 139 -1.99 0.98 -9.72
N ALA A 140 -3.33 1.05 -9.74
CA ALA A 140 -4.19 0.72 -8.61
C ALA A 140 -4.00 -0.71 -8.09
N ILE A 141 -3.68 -1.71 -8.91
CA ILE A 141 -3.60 -3.11 -8.45
C ILE A 141 -2.46 -3.30 -7.42
N PRO A 142 -1.19 -2.92 -7.71
CA PRO A 142 -0.13 -2.98 -6.70
C PRO A 142 -0.46 -2.18 -5.43
N MET A 143 -1.21 -1.08 -5.54
CA MET A 143 -1.65 -0.31 -4.37
C MET A 143 -2.68 -1.07 -3.53
N LEU A 144 -3.64 -1.74 -4.17
CA LEU A 144 -4.62 -2.61 -3.49
C LEU A 144 -3.92 -3.79 -2.82
N ASP A 145 -3.02 -4.46 -3.54
CA ASP A 145 -2.22 -5.58 -3.03
C ASP A 145 -1.39 -5.17 -1.80
N GLY A 146 -0.74 -4.01 -1.88
CA GLY A 146 0.01 -3.44 -0.75
C GLY A 146 -0.88 -3.07 0.43
N ALA A 147 -2.09 -2.54 0.20
CA ALA A 147 -3.02 -2.21 1.26
C ALA A 147 -3.54 -3.47 1.98
N VAL A 148 -3.86 -4.54 1.25
CA VAL A 148 -4.22 -5.85 1.84
C VAL A 148 -3.09 -6.38 2.73
N ARG A 149 -1.84 -6.31 2.27
CA ARG A 149 -0.66 -6.73 3.07
C ARG A 149 -0.45 -5.85 4.30
N SER A 150 -0.71 -4.55 4.23
CA SER A 150 -0.68 -3.65 5.40
C SER A 150 -1.67 -4.08 6.48
N ILE A 151 -2.89 -4.50 6.10
CA ILE A 151 -3.89 -5.03 7.03
C ILE A 151 -3.34 -6.26 7.74
N VAL A 152 -2.79 -7.22 6.99
CA VAL A 152 -2.22 -8.46 7.56
C VAL A 152 -1.09 -8.16 8.54
N VAL A 153 -0.15 -7.30 8.15
CA VAL A 153 1.00 -6.94 9.00
C VAL A 153 0.53 -6.26 10.28
N ALA A 154 -0.40 -5.31 10.19
CA ALA A 154 -0.93 -4.60 11.35
C ALA A 154 -1.69 -5.55 12.29
N ALA A 155 -2.57 -6.39 11.75
CA ALA A 155 -3.34 -7.36 12.53
C ALA A 155 -2.42 -8.38 13.23
N ARG A 156 -1.36 -8.87 12.56
CA ARG A 156 -0.35 -9.77 13.18
C ARG A 156 0.42 -9.11 14.32
N LYS A 157 0.61 -7.78 14.29
CA LYS A 157 1.19 -6.99 15.39
C LYS A 157 0.18 -6.72 16.53
N GLY A 158 -1.09 -7.09 16.35
CA GLY A 158 -2.19 -6.71 17.24
C GLY A 158 -2.60 -5.23 17.11
N ASP A 159 -2.13 -4.55 16.06
CA ASP A 159 -2.44 -3.16 15.76
C ASP A 159 -3.73 -3.07 14.92
N TRP A 160 -4.86 -3.23 15.61
CA TRP A 160 -6.18 -3.22 14.98
C TRP A 160 -6.58 -1.84 14.44
N GLU A 161 -6.10 -0.76 15.06
CA GLU A 161 -6.31 0.60 14.54
C GLU A 161 -5.53 0.80 13.23
N GLY A 162 -4.29 0.31 13.16
CA GLY A 162 -3.51 0.27 11.93
C GLY A 162 -4.16 -0.59 10.84
N ALA A 163 -4.74 -1.73 11.21
CA ALA A 163 -5.49 -2.58 10.28
C ALA A 163 -6.74 -1.89 9.73
N GLU A 164 -7.51 -1.20 10.57
CA GLU A 164 -8.68 -0.41 10.16
C GLU A 164 -8.29 0.77 9.26
N ALA A 165 -7.20 1.48 9.57
CA ALA A 165 -6.68 2.54 8.71
C ALA A 165 -6.23 2.01 7.34
N ALA A 166 -5.60 0.83 7.31
CA ALA A 166 -5.19 0.17 6.07
C ALA A 166 -6.40 -0.30 5.24
N LEU A 167 -7.48 -0.78 5.89
CA LEU A 167 -8.75 -1.08 5.22
C LEU A 167 -9.36 0.17 4.60
N GLY A 168 -9.39 1.30 5.32
CA GLY A 168 -9.89 2.56 4.76
C GLY A 168 -9.09 3.03 3.52
N ALA A 169 -7.77 2.79 3.49
CA ALA A 169 -6.95 3.06 2.32
C ALA A 169 -7.26 2.10 1.15
N LEU A 170 -7.46 0.81 1.46
CA LEU A 170 -7.87 -0.22 0.50
C LEU A 170 -9.22 0.13 -0.14
N ASP A 171 -10.23 0.47 0.66
CA ASP A 171 -11.56 0.88 0.20
C ASP A 171 -11.49 2.13 -0.68
N GLY A 172 -10.71 3.12 -0.26
CA GLY A 172 -10.51 4.35 -1.03
C GLY A 172 -9.91 4.10 -2.41
N ALA A 173 -8.90 3.22 -2.50
CA ALA A 173 -8.30 2.82 -3.77
C ALA A 173 -9.27 1.97 -4.60
N TRP A 174 -10.02 1.07 -3.96
CA TRP A 174 -10.97 0.18 -4.61
C TRP A 174 -12.13 0.96 -5.23
N ILE A 175 -12.72 1.93 -4.52
CA ILE A 175 -13.80 2.80 -5.04
C ILE A 175 -13.39 3.50 -6.34
N GLN A 176 -12.13 3.95 -6.44
CA GLN A 176 -11.63 4.61 -7.65
C GLN A 176 -11.45 3.62 -8.81
N PHE A 177 -11.02 2.40 -8.51
CA PHE A 177 -10.73 1.38 -9.51
C PHE A 177 -11.97 0.57 -9.93
N HIS A 178 -12.94 0.41 -9.03
CA HIS A 178 -14.11 -0.44 -9.15
C HIS A 178 -14.89 -0.22 -10.45
N PRO A 179 -15.20 1.03 -10.89
CA PRO A 179 -15.96 1.22 -12.13
C PRO A 179 -15.28 0.60 -13.36
N ALA A 180 -13.95 0.71 -13.46
CA ALA A 180 -13.19 0.14 -14.57
C ALA A 180 -13.14 -1.40 -14.48
N ALA A 181 -12.95 -1.94 -13.27
CA ALA A 181 -12.98 -3.37 -13.01
C ALA A 181 -14.37 -3.96 -13.29
N TRP A 182 -15.44 -3.30 -12.86
CA TRP A 182 -16.82 -3.75 -13.02
C TRP A 182 -17.26 -3.81 -14.48
N VAL A 183 -16.92 -2.78 -15.28
CA VAL A 183 -17.25 -2.74 -16.71
C VAL A 183 -16.57 -3.89 -17.46
N LYS A 184 -15.31 -4.19 -17.13
CA LYS A 184 -14.54 -5.22 -17.83
C LYS A 184 -14.83 -6.62 -17.29
N LYS A 185 -14.90 -6.78 -15.97
CA LYS A 185 -14.86 -8.04 -15.21
C LYS A 185 -15.80 -8.01 -13.98
N PRO A 186 -17.13 -7.91 -14.18
CA PRO A 186 -18.08 -7.70 -13.09
C PRO A 186 -18.09 -8.84 -12.05
N LYS A 187 -17.88 -10.09 -12.47
CA LYS A 187 -17.81 -11.22 -11.54
C LYS A 187 -16.63 -11.10 -10.58
N ALA A 188 -15.44 -10.83 -11.10
CA ALA A 188 -14.23 -10.69 -10.29
C ALA A 188 -14.30 -9.44 -9.39
N ALA A 189 -14.83 -8.32 -9.91
CA ALA A 189 -15.08 -7.14 -9.10
C ALA A 189 -16.05 -7.42 -7.93
N GLY A 190 -17.15 -8.15 -8.18
CA GLY A 190 -18.07 -8.54 -7.11
C GLY A 190 -17.47 -9.52 -6.07
N GLN A 191 -16.46 -10.32 -6.44
CA GLN A 191 -15.73 -11.15 -5.47
C GLN A 191 -14.85 -10.30 -4.55
N VAL A 192 -14.18 -9.28 -5.12
CA VAL A 192 -13.43 -8.31 -4.31
C VAL A 192 -14.37 -7.59 -3.34
N ASP A 193 -15.53 -7.10 -3.81
CA ASP A 193 -16.54 -6.47 -2.94
C ASP A 193 -16.91 -7.38 -1.75
N ALA A 194 -17.25 -8.64 -2.01
CA ALA A 194 -17.63 -9.59 -0.97
C ALA A 194 -16.49 -9.88 0.03
N HIS A 195 -15.25 -9.98 -0.45
CA HIS A 195 -14.11 -10.22 0.43
C HIS A 195 -13.68 -8.96 1.21
N LEU A 196 -13.97 -7.75 0.73
CA LEU A 196 -13.78 -6.52 1.52
C LEU A 196 -14.75 -6.49 2.71
N ASP A 197 -16.02 -6.86 2.50
CA ASP A 197 -16.99 -7.00 3.60
C ASP A 197 -16.54 -8.06 4.62
N GLU A 198 -16.02 -9.21 4.15
CA GLU A 198 -15.44 -10.25 5.04
C GLU A 198 -14.23 -9.71 5.81
N MET A 199 -13.38 -8.89 5.18
CA MET A 199 -12.19 -8.31 5.80
C MET A 199 -12.57 -7.31 6.89
N GLU A 200 -13.54 -6.43 6.61
CA GLU A 200 -14.06 -5.48 7.60
C GLU A 200 -14.62 -6.20 8.83
N ALA A 201 -15.42 -7.26 8.60
CA ALA A 201 -15.95 -8.07 9.69
C ALA A 201 -14.83 -8.74 10.53
N ALA A 202 -13.79 -9.26 9.87
CA ALA A 202 -12.64 -9.88 10.52
C ALA A 202 -11.85 -8.89 11.40
N ILE A 203 -11.58 -7.68 10.88
CA ILE A 203 -10.89 -6.61 11.62
C ILE A 203 -11.72 -6.17 12.83
N ARG A 204 -13.02 -5.94 12.66
CA ARG A 204 -13.93 -5.57 13.78
C ARG A 204 -13.97 -6.64 14.87
N ALA A 205 -13.96 -7.91 14.46
CA ALA A 205 -13.90 -9.05 15.38
C ALA A 205 -12.52 -9.27 16.01
N LYS A 206 -11.48 -8.57 15.53
CA LYS A 206 -10.08 -8.76 15.91
C LYS A 206 -9.63 -10.21 15.70
N ASP A 207 -10.13 -10.85 14.65
CA ASP A 207 -9.85 -12.24 14.32
C ASP A 207 -8.70 -12.32 13.32
N GLN A 208 -7.49 -12.51 13.85
CA GLN A 208 -6.27 -12.62 13.05
C GLN A 208 -6.33 -13.76 12.03
N GLY A 209 -6.89 -14.91 12.43
CA GLY A 209 -6.99 -16.08 11.55
C GLY A 209 -7.92 -15.83 10.37
N GLN A 210 -9.04 -15.14 10.61
CA GLN A 210 -9.95 -14.73 9.55
C GLN A 210 -9.31 -13.65 8.65
N VAL A 211 -8.58 -12.67 9.20
CA VAL A 211 -7.84 -11.68 8.42
C VAL A 211 -6.87 -12.36 7.44
N ASP A 212 -6.05 -13.31 7.91
CA ASP A 212 -5.11 -14.04 7.07
C ASP A 212 -5.83 -14.84 5.95
N GLN A 213 -6.96 -15.47 6.26
CA GLN A 213 -7.74 -16.22 5.26
C GLN A 213 -8.35 -15.31 4.19
N VAL A 214 -8.98 -14.20 4.59
CA VAL A 214 -9.62 -13.26 3.67
C VAL A 214 -8.58 -12.52 2.83
N ALA A 215 -7.44 -12.13 3.44
CA ALA A 215 -6.34 -11.50 2.72
C ALA A 215 -5.82 -12.38 1.57
N LYS A 216 -5.65 -13.68 1.83
CA LYS A 216 -5.25 -14.64 0.79
C LYS A 216 -6.22 -14.67 -0.39
N LYS A 217 -7.54 -14.66 -0.12
CA LYS A 217 -8.56 -14.64 -1.18
C LYS A 217 -8.52 -13.32 -1.96
N LEU A 218 -8.43 -12.18 -1.26
CA LEU A 218 -8.33 -10.85 -1.88
C LEU A 218 -7.12 -10.76 -2.81
N LEU A 219 -5.93 -11.17 -2.35
CA LEU A 219 -4.72 -11.15 -3.18
C LEU A 219 -4.85 -12.06 -4.41
N GLN A 220 -5.51 -13.22 -4.29
CA GLN A 220 -5.80 -14.08 -5.44
C GLN A 220 -6.75 -13.42 -6.44
N ASP A 221 -7.83 -12.79 -5.98
CA ASP A 221 -8.80 -12.11 -6.83
C ASP A 221 -8.18 -10.89 -7.53
N LEU A 222 -7.37 -10.10 -6.82
CA LEU A 222 -6.62 -8.97 -7.38
C LEU A 222 -5.61 -9.42 -8.44
N GLN A 223 -4.90 -10.52 -8.20
CA GLN A 223 -4.00 -11.11 -9.19
C GLN A 223 -4.75 -11.65 -10.43
N SER A 224 -5.93 -12.25 -10.24
CA SER A 224 -6.79 -12.65 -11.35
C SER A 224 -7.25 -11.44 -12.15
N LEU A 225 -7.70 -10.36 -11.49
CA LEU A 225 -8.04 -9.09 -12.14
C LEU A 225 -6.85 -8.52 -12.93
N ARG A 226 -5.64 -8.55 -12.36
CA ARG A 226 -4.39 -8.11 -13.03
C ARG A 226 -4.20 -8.83 -14.35
N GLN A 227 -4.21 -10.16 -14.33
CA GLN A 227 -4.02 -11.00 -15.51
C GLN A 227 -5.11 -10.76 -16.56
N GLU A 228 -6.35 -10.62 -16.12
CA GLU A 228 -7.50 -10.46 -16.99
C GLU A 228 -7.64 -9.08 -17.63
N LEU A 229 -7.03 -8.05 -17.03
CA LEU A 229 -6.98 -6.69 -17.58
C LEU A 229 -5.80 -6.46 -18.53
N THR A 230 -4.82 -7.36 -18.51
CA THR A 230 -3.63 -7.31 -19.39
C THR A 230 -3.86 -8.01 -20.74
N ARG A 231 -4.90 -8.83 -20.86
CA ARG A 231 -5.28 -9.57 -22.08
C ARG A 231 -6.27 -8.79 -22.91
#